data_AF-A0A6M0C954-F1
#
_entry.id   AF-A0A6M0C954-F1
#
_cell.length_a   1.000
_cell.length_b   1.000
_cell.length_c   1.000
_cell.angle_alpha   90.00
_cell.angle_beta   90.00
_cell.angle_gamma   90.00
#
_symmetry.space_group_name_H-M   'P 1'
#
loop_
_entity.id
_entity.type
_entity.pdbx_description
1 polymer ?
#
loop_
_entity_poly.entity_id
_entity_poly.type
_entity_poly.pdbx_seq_one_letter_code
_entity_poly.pdbx_strand_id
1 'polypeptide(L)'
;MNSDVFQSTFPVLNFIHIEEPETHLHPSAQVAIAKLLAYLCNKGFRLVITTHSLFILYVLNNLILASQNLPNKEFENLPVSSQRLNPNLLSAYLFAEGTAISIRDEESGELDESKLSRVLGNLEIEYNQIQSYDVLWS
;
A
#
# COMPACT_ATOMS: atom_id res chain seq x y z
N MET A 1 -21.08 27.62 -42.12
CA MET A 1 -20.64 26.23 -42.36
C MET A 1 -19.79 25.84 -41.17
N ASN A 2 -20.30 24.91 -40.36
CA ASN A 2 -19.69 24.43 -39.13
C ASN A 2 -18.38 23.69 -39.43
N SER A 3 -17.33 23.98 -38.66
CA SER A 3 -16.15 23.13 -38.54
C SER A 3 -15.81 22.89 -37.07
N ASP A 4 -16.84 22.67 -36.25
CA ASP A 4 -16.73 21.96 -34.98
C ASP A 4 -16.79 20.45 -35.29
N VAL A 5 -15.68 19.85 -35.70
CA VAL A 5 -15.58 18.38 -35.67
C VAL A 5 -14.14 17.93 -35.43
N PHE A 6 -13.96 17.18 -34.34
CA PHE A 6 -12.78 16.39 -33.93
C PHE A 6 -11.64 17.10 -33.19
N GLN A 7 -11.95 17.70 -32.03
CA GLN A 7 -11.12 17.40 -30.85
C GLN A 7 -11.73 16.18 -30.17
N SER A 8 -11.26 14.98 -30.53
CA SER A 8 -11.49 13.80 -29.68
C SER A 8 -10.61 13.98 -28.45
N THR A 9 -11.13 14.66 -27.42
CA THR A 9 -10.53 14.73 -26.10
C THR A 9 -10.66 13.35 -25.48
N PHE A 10 -9.79 12.41 -25.87
CA PHE A 10 -9.52 11.27 -25.02
C PHE A 10 -8.96 11.85 -23.73
N PRO A 11 -9.58 11.61 -22.56
CA PRO A 11 -8.96 12.01 -21.30
C PRO A 11 -7.59 11.35 -21.28
N VAL A 12 -6.53 12.14 -21.12
CA VAL A 12 -5.18 11.60 -20.96
C VAL A 12 -5.23 10.75 -19.69
N LEU A 13 -5.28 9.43 -19.86
CA LEU A 13 -5.22 8.50 -18.76
C LEU A 13 -3.80 8.60 -18.21
N ASN A 14 -3.63 9.34 -17.13
CA ASN A 14 -2.35 9.45 -16.45
C ASN A 14 -2.09 8.13 -15.70
N PHE A 15 -1.47 7.19 -16.40
CA PHE A 15 -1.06 5.89 -15.90
C PHE A 15 0.40 5.95 -15.44
N ILE A 16 0.66 5.49 -14.22
CA ILE A 16 2.00 5.43 -13.65
C ILE A 16 2.24 4.00 -13.17
N HIS A 17 3.34 3.41 -13.61
CA HIS A 17 3.83 2.12 -13.15
C HIS A 17 5.17 2.33 -12.45
N ILE A 18 5.29 1.86 -11.21
CA ILE A 18 6.52 1.92 -10.43
C ILE A 18 6.81 0.53 -9.87
N GLU A 19 7.99 0.01 -10.18
CA GLU A 19 8.50 -1.19 -9.54
C GLU A 19 9.21 -0.80 -8.23
N GLU A 20 8.89 -1.50 -7.14
CA GLU A 20 9.51 -1.35 -5.82
C GLU A 20 9.83 0.11 -5.42
N PRO A 21 8.81 0.99 -5.24
CA PRO A 21 9.01 2.39 -4.89
C PRO A 21 9.78 2.60 -3.57
N GLU A 22 9.96 1.56 -2.75
CA GLU A 22 10.74 1.53 -1.52
C GLU A 22 12.25 1.34 -1.70
N THR A 23 12.72 0.95 -2.89
CA THR A 23 14.10 0.48 -3.05
C THR A 23 15.12 1.57 -2.72
N HIS A 24 16.09 1.23 -1.86
CA HIS A 24 17.08 2.14 -1.26
C HIS A 24 16.52 3.30 -0.42
N LEU A 25 15.22 3.30 -0.09
CA LEU A 25 14.63 4.33 0.76
C LEU A 25 14.69 3.97 2.25
N HIS A 26 15.07 4.96 3.05
CA HIS A 26 14.88 4.92 4.50
C HIS A 26 13.38 4.74 4.85
N PRO A 27 13.00 4.08 5.96
CA PRO A 27 11.59 3.84 6.29
C PRO A 27 10.69 5.10 6.27
N SER A 28 11.20 6.24 6.73
CA SER A 28 10.45 7.50 6.67
C SER A 28 10.13 7.95 5.23
N ALA A 29 11.04 7.69 4.28
CA ALA A 29 10.82 7.98 2.88
C ALA A 29 9.86 6.97 2.22
N GLN A 30 9.86 5.70 2.67
CA GLN A 30 8.85 4.71 2.26
C GLN A 30 7.43 5.15 2.68
N VAL A 31 7.29 5.72 3.88
CA VAL A 31 6.02 6.31 4.33
C VAL A 31 5.61 7.50 3.45
N ALA A 32 6.57 8.36 3.11
CA ALA A 32 6.30 9.54 2.27
C ALA A 32 5.87 9.15 0.85
N ILE A 33 6.55 8.18 0.22
CA ILE A 33 6.19 7.74 -1.14
C ILE A 33 4.82 7.07 -1.16
N ALA A 34 4.49 6.21 -0.19
CA ALA A 34 3.17 5.59 -0.10
C ALA A 34 2.04 6.64 0.02
N LYS A 35 2.24 7.66 0.86
CA LYS A 35 1.29 8.80 0.99
C LYS A 35 1.17 9.61 -0.30
N LEU A 36 2.27 9.82 -1.01
CA LEU A 36 2.26 10.51 -2.31
C LEU A 36 1.49 9.71 -3.37
N LEU A 37 1.68 8.39 -3.42
CA LEU A 37 0.96 7.52 -4.34
C LEU A 37 -0.54 7.54 -4.06
N ALA A 38 -0.96 7.46 -2.80
CA ALA A 38 -2.37 7.58 -2.44
C ALA A 38 -2.96 8.94 -2.84
N TYR A 39 -2.21 10.03 -2.63
CA TYR A 39 -2.60 11.36 -3.10
C TYR A 39 -2.80 11.40 -4.62
N LEU A 40 -1.87 10.83 -5.40
CA LEU A 40 -1.99 10.77 -6.86
C LEU A 40 -3.21 9.94 -7.29
N CYS A 41 -3.46 8.81 -6.63
CA CYS A 41 -4.65 8.00 -6.88
C CYS A 41 -5.94 8.82 -6.68
N ASN A 42 -6.03 9.57 -5.59
CA ASN A 42 -7.15 10.47 -5.32
C ASN A 42 -7.28 11.64 -6.33
N LYS A 43 -6.21 11.97 -7.05
CA LYS A 43 -6.23 12.94 -8.17
C LYS A 43 -6.61 12.33 -9.51
N GLY A 44 -6.99 11.05 -9.53
CA GLY A 44 -7.45 10.34 -10.73
C GLY A 44 -6.33 9.66 -11.51
N PHE A 45 -5.12 9.57 -10.97
CA PHE A 45 -4.06 8.78 -11.58
C PHE A 45 -4.31 7.29 -11.37
N ARG A 46 -4.03 6.49 -12.40
CA ARG A 46 -4.06 5.02 -12.31
C ARG A 46 -2.65 4.55 -12.00
N LEU A 47 -2.49 3.89 -10.85
CA LEU A 47 -1.19 3.44 -10.36
C LEU A 47 -1.12 1.91 -10.39
N VAL A 48 0.01 1.39 -10.86
CA VAL A 48 0.40 -0.01 -10.68
C VAL A 48 1.74 0.00 -9.96
N ILE A 49 1.80 -0.65 -8.80
CA ILE A 49 3.02 -0.76 -8.01
C ILE A 49 3.30 -2.21 -7.67
N THR A 50 4.58 -2.57 -7.68
CA THR A 50 5.06 -3.80 -7.03
C THR A 50 5.76 -3.40 -5.74
N THR A 51 5.63 -4.22 -4.70
CA THR A 51 6.27 -3.93 -3.42
C THR A 51 6.48 -5.22 -2.63
N HIS A 52 7.57 -5.24 -1.88
CA HIS A 52 7.86 -6.22 -0.83
C HIS A 52 7.85 -5.57 0.55
N SER A 53 7.55 -4.27 0.64
CA SER A 53 7.58 -3.49 1.86
C SER A 53 6.30 -3.62 2.68
N LEU A 54 6.43 -4.20 3.88
CA LEU A 54 5.39 -4.14 4.91
C LEU A 54 5.07 -2.70 5.31
N PHE A 55 6.03 -1.77 5.28
CA PHE A 55 5.78 -0.37 5.60
C PHE A 55 4.79 0.27 4.63
N ILE A 56 4.89 -0.04 3.33
CA ILE A 56 3.95 0.47 2.33
C ILE A 56 2.55 -0.07 2.62
N LEU A 57 2.41 -1.38 2.87
CA LEU A 57 1.12 -1.98 3.21
C LEU A 57 0.51 -1.37 4.47
N TYR A 58 1.30 -1.20 5.54
CA TYR A 58 0.83 -0.56 6.77
C TYR A 58 0.37 0.88 6.57
N VAL A 59 1.09 1.65 5.74
CA VAL A 59 0.67 3.02 5.41
C VAL A 59 -0.65 2.98 4.65
N LEU A 60 -0.82 2.10 3.66
CA LEU A 60 -2.08 1.98 2.92
C LEU A 60 -3.25 1.62 3.84
N ASN A 61 -3.10 0.65 4.75
CA ASN A 61 -4.13 0.31 5.75
C ASN A 61 -4.51 1.51 6.61
N ASN A 62 -3.52 2.28 7.09
CA ASN A 62 -3.79 3.51 7.84
C ASN A 62 -4.59 4.54 7.01
N LEU A 63 -4.32 4.65 5.71
CA LEU A 63 -5.05 5.57 4.81
C LEU A 63 -6.48 5.10 4.53
N ILE A 64 -6.69 3.78 4.43
CA ILE A 64 -8.02 3.16 4.26
C ILE A 64 -8.86 3.38 5.51
N LEU A 65 -8.31 3.02 6.68
CA LEU A 65 -8.98 3.19 7.97
C LEU A 65 -9.33 4.66 8.23
N ALA A 66 -8.41 5.57 7.89
CA ALA A 66 -8.65 7.01 7.98
C ALA A 66 -9.79 7.47 7.05
N SER A 67 -9.92 6.88 5.84
CA SER A 67 -10.98 7.22 4.91
C SER A 67 -12.38 6.84 5.40
N GLN A 68 -12.47 5.77 6.20
CA GLN A 68 -13.73 5.24 6.73
C GLN A 68 -14.13 5.92 8.05
N ASN A 69 -13.16 6.18 8.93
CA ASN A 69 -13.44 6.52 10.32
C ASN A 69 -13.21 8.00 10.67
N LEU A 70 -12.44 8.75 9.88
CA LEU A 70 -12.16 10.15 10.17
C LEU A 70 -13.12 11.08 9.42
N PRO A 71 -13.69 12.11 10.09
CA PRO A 71 -14.48 13.12 9.42
C PRO A 71 -13.60 13.92 8.45
N ASN A 72 -14.21 14.63 7.50
CA ASN A 72 -13.51 15.50 6.54
C ASN A 72 -12.95 16.76 7.21
N LYS A 73 -12.02 16.57 8.14
CA LYS A 73 -11.29 17.56 8.94
C LYS A 73 -9.85 17.08 9.09
N GLU A 74 -8.94 18.03 9.15
CA GLU A 74 -7.53 17.78 9.41
C GLU A 74 -7.24 17.65 10.91
N PHE A 75 -6.37 16.70 11.25
CA PHE A 75 -5.93 16.43 12.61
C PHE A 75 -4.40 16.34 12.63
N GLU A 76 -3.79 16.78 13.73
CA GLU A 76 -2.36 16.65 13.92
C GLU A 76 -1.96 15.17 14.02
N ASN A 77 -0.85 14.78 13.38
CA ASN A 77 -0.30 13.41 13.34
C ASN A 77 -1.17 12.33 12.66
N LEU A 78 -2.32 12.67 12.07
CA LEU A 78 -3.14 11.74 11.30
C LEU A 78 -3.02 11.98 9.79
N PRO A 79 -3.39 10.99 8.95
CA PRO A 79 -3.42 11.18 7.51
C PRO A 79 -4.31 12.35 7.08
N VAL A 80 -3.75 13.21 6.23
CA VAL A 80 -4.49 14.34 5.66
C VAL A 80 -5.61 13.86 4.75
N SER A 81 -6.72 14.60 4.68
CA SER A 81 -7.91 14.20 3.91
C SER A 81 -7.60 13.82 2.47
N SER A 82 -6.69 14.55 1.81
CA SER A 82 -6.29 14.31 0.41
C SER A 82 -5.53 13.01 0.17
N GLN A 83 -5.00 12.36 1.21
CA GLN A 83 -4.27 11.10 1.13
C GLN A 83 -5.12 9.90 1.55
N ARG A 84 -6.27 10.12 2.21
CA ARG A 84 -7.14 9.04 2.66
C ARG A 84 -7.68 8.29 1.46
N LEU A 85 -7.48 6.98 1.44
CA LEU A 85 -7.69 6.18 0.25
C LEU A 85 -8.94 5.33 0.43
N ASN A 86 -9.95 5.55 -0.42
CA ASN A 86 -11.13 4.70 -0.41
C ASN A 86 -10.73 3.26 -0.81
N PRO A 87 -11.13 2.22 -0.07
CA PRO A 87 -10.75 0.84 -0.37
C PRO A 87 -11.19 0.37 -1.76
N ASN A 88 -12.25 0.96 -2.33
CA ASN A 88 -12.72 0.65 -3.68
C ASN A 88 -11.76 1.12 -4.79
N LEU A 89 -10.85 2.05 -4.49
CA LEU A 89 -9.85 2.56 -5.43
C LEU A 89 -8.56 1.72 -5.43
N LEU A 90 -8.42 0.80 -4.49
CA LEU A 90 -7.19 0.04 -4.26
C LEU A 90 -7.45 -1.46 -4.41
N SER A 91 -6.69 -2.14 -5.26
CA SER A 91 -6.64 -3.62 -5.27
C SER A 91 -5.21 -4.06 -5.02
N ALA A 92 -5.02 -5.09 -4.20
CA ALA A 92 -3.70 -5.61 -3.85
C ALA A 92 -3.70 -7.13 -3.95
N TYR A 93 -2.62 -7.67 -4.52
CA TYR A 93 -2.49 -9.09 -4.81
C TYR A 93 -1.13 -9.59 -4.37
N LEU A 94 -1.11 -10.75 -3.72
CA LEU A 94 0.10 -11.49 -3.44
C LEU A 94 0.30 -12.55 -4.54
N PHE A 95 1.48 -12.54 -5.13
CA PHE A 95 1.91 -13.61 -6.04
C PHE A 95 2.49 -14.76 -5.23
N ALA A 96 1.77 -15.89 -5.20
CA ALA A 96 2.20 -17.10 -4.50
C ALA A 96 1.79 -18.33 -5.31
N GLU A 97 2.68 -19.33 -5.37
CA GLU A 97 2.39 -20.63 -6.00
C GLU A 97 1.92 -20.53 -7.46
N GLY A 98 2.45 -19.55 -8.22
CA GLY A 98 2.05 -19.31 -9.61
C GLY A 98 0.66 -18.68 -9.77
N THR A 99 0.04 -18.23 -8.68
CA THR A 99 -1.28 -17.59 -8.67
C THR A 99 -1.21 -16.18 -8.07
N ALA A 100 -2.20 -15.34 -8.40
CA ALA A 100 -2.40 -14.04 -7.78
C ALA A 100 -3.58 -14.12 -6.82
N ILE A 101 -3.33 -13.93 -5.53
CA ILE A 101 -4.33 -14.03 -4.47
C ILE A 101 -4.61 -12.63 -3.97
N SER A 102 -5.88 -12.19 -3.99
CA SER A 102 -6.25 -10.91 -3.37
C SER A 102 -5.90 -10.95 -1.89
N ILE A 103 -5.24 -9.91 -1.41
CA ILE A 103 -4.99 -9.71 0.03
C ILE A 103 -5.90 -8.65 0.62
N ARG A 104 -6.75 -8.00 -0.19
CA ARG A 104 -7.74 -7.06 0.34
C ARG A 104 -8.94 -7.83 0.89
N ASP A 105 -9.28 -7.58 2.14
CA ASP A 105 -10.49 -8.08 2.79
C ASP A 105 -11.73 -7.40 2.20
N GLU A 106 -12.78 -8.17 1.91
CA GLU A 106 -13.96 -7.64 1.22
C GLU A 106 -14.88 -6.82 2.13
N GLU A 107 -14.84 -7.04 3.44
CA GLU A 107 -15.72 -6.39 4.41
C GLU A 107 -15.10 -5.09 4.93
N SER A 108 -13.87 -5.17 5.43
CA SER A 108 -13.12 -4.03 5.97
C SER A 108 -12.43 -3.20 4.88
N GLY A 109 -12.08 -3.80 3.75
CA GLY A 109 -11.26 -3.16 2.71
C GLY A 109 -9.77 -3.04 3.07
N GLU A 110 -9.35 -3.52 4.23
CA GLU A 110 -7.95 -3.55 4.67
C GLU A 110 -7.16 -4.62 3.91
N LEU A 111 -5.84 -4.46 3.86
CA LEU A 111 -4.92 -5.40 3.24
C LEU A 111 -4.36 -6.35 4.30
N ASP A 112 -4.52 -7.65 4.10
CA ASP A 112 -3.91 -8.71 4.91
C ASP A 112 -2.41 -8.82 4.64
N GLU A 113 -1.60 -8.33 5.57
CA GLU A 113 -0.14 -8.42 5.53
C GLU A 113 0.43 -9.75 6.08
N SER A 114 -0.39 -10.63 6.65
CA SER A 114 0.07 -11.80 7.42
C SER A 114 0.97 -12.73 6.60
N LYS A 115 0.66 -12.91 5.31
CA LYS A 115 1.43 -13.77 4.41
C LYS A 115 2.83 -13.22 4.11
N LEU A 116 2.98 -11.90 4.01
CA LEU A 116 4.29 -11.24 3.87
C LEU A 116 5.05 -11.25 5.20
N SER A 117 4.33 -11.05 6.31
CA SER A 117 4.90 -11.07 7.66
C SER A 117 5.42 -12.45 8.09
N ARG A 118 4.91 -13.55 7.51
CA ARG A 118 5.33 -14.91 7.88
C ARG A 118 6.84 -15.16 7.78
N VAL A 119 7.52 -14.49 6.84
CA VAL A 119 8.99 -14.56 6.73
C VAL A 119 9.65 -13.98 7.99
N LEU A 120 9.18 -12.83 8.47
CA LEU A 120 9.68 -12.23 9.71
C LEU A 120 9.38 -13.09 10.93
N GLY A 121 8.15 -13.64 11.03
CA GLY A 121 7.78 -14.52 12.13
C GLY A 121 8.65 -15.79 12.20
N ASN A 122 9.01 -16.37 11.06
CA ASN A 122 9.92 -17.52 11.02
C ASN A 122 11.32 -17.17 11.52
N LEU A 123 11.85 -16.01 11.13
CA LEU A 123 13.15 -15.53 11.61
C LEU A 123 13.14 -15.26 13.12
N GLU A 124 12.04 -14.75 13.66
CA GLU A 124 11.88 -14.53 15.10
C GLU A 124 11.84 -15.86 15.87
N ILE A 125 11.15 -16.86 15.35
CA ILE A 125 11.13 -18.21 15.93
C ILE A 125 12.56 -18.80 15.92
N GLU A 126 13.27 -18.70 14.81
CA GLU A 126 14.65 -19.18 14.69
C GLU A 126 15.58 -18.50 15.70
N TYR A 127 15.50 -17.17 15.82
CA TYR A 127 16.26 -16.41 16.81
C TYR A 127 15.98 -16.85 18.24
N ASN A 128 14.69 -17.01 18.60
CA ASN A 128 14.30 -17.45 19.94
C ASN A 128 14.78 -18.87 20.25
N GLN A 129 14.78 -19.75 19.25
CA GLN A 129 15.37 -21.09 19.38
C GLN A 129 16.86 -20.98 19.70
N ILE A 130 17.64 -20.22 18.91
CA ILE A 130 19.08 -20.03 19.15
C ILE A 130 19.35 -19.53 20.57
N GLN A 131 18.62 -18.50 21.03
CA GLN A 131 18.76 -17.98 22.39
C GLN A 131 18.43 -19.01 23.47
N SER A 132 17.38 -19.81 23.27
CA SER A 132 17.00 -20.87 24.22
C SER A 132 18.05 -21.99 24.30
N TYR A 133 18.77 -22.27 23.21
CA TYR A 133 19.86 -23.23 23.20
C TYR A 133 21.06 -22.74 24.02
N ASP A 134 21.42 -21.44 23.95
CA ASP A 134 22.52 -20.89 24.75
C ASP A 134 22.27 -20.97 26.26
N VAL A 135 21.01 -20.89 26.70
CA VAL A 135 20.64 -20.94 28.13
C VAL A 135 20.64 -22.37 28.70
N LEU A 136 20.47 -23.41 27.86
CA LEU A 136 20.40 -24.80 28.31
C LEU A 136 21.78 -25.47 28.48
N TRP A 137 22.86 -24.84 28.02
CA TRP A 137 24.23 -25.39 28.05
C TRP A 137 25.25 -24.49 28.79
N SER A 138 24.78 -23.48 29.51
CA SER A 138 25.54 -22.69 30.50
C SER A 138 25.19 -23.09 31.92
#